data_AF-A0A7C2LSC7-F1
#
_entry.id   AF-A0A7C2LSC7-F1
#
_cell.length_a   1.000
_cell.length_b   1.000
_cell.length_c   1.000
_cell.angle_alpha   90.00
_cell.angle_beta   90.00
_cell.angle_gamma   90.00
#
_symmetry.space_group_name_H-M   'P 1'
#
loop_
_entity.id
_entity.type
_entity.pdbx_description
1 polymer ?
#
loop_
_entity_poly.entity_id
_entity_poly.type
_entity_poly.pdbx_seq_one_letter_code
_entity_poly.pdbx_strand_id
1 'polypeptide(L)'
;MATVYDIPQSDLIIELSKELKKIKEIKQPVWADFVKTGAHKEKSPTQKGWWYIRSASLLRKLYIHGPVGIPTLKRWYGGRK
;
A
#
# COMPACT_ATOMS: atom_id res chain seq x y z
N MET A 1 -12.69 -9.53 -20.75
CA MET A 1 -12.92 -8.87 -19.44
C MET A 1 -11.54 -8.57 -18.87
N ALA A 2 -11.19 -7.30 -18.65
CA ALA A 2 -9.85 -6.97 -18.15
C ALA A 2 -9.73 -7.34 -16.67
N THR A 3 -8.67 -8.05 -16.32
CA THR A 3 -8.35 -8.48 -14.95
C THR A 3 -7.17 -7.69 -14.39
N VAL A 4 -6.90 -7.83 -13.09
CA VAL A 4 -5.74 -7.21 -12.42
C VAL A 4 -4.40 -7.65 -13.03
N TYR A 5 -4.37 -8.76 -13.75
CA TYR A 5 -3.18 -9.29 -14.42
C TYR A 5 -2.88 -8.60 -15.76
N ASP A 6 -3.88 -7.95 -16.37
CA ASP A 6 -3.78 -7.38 -17.72
C ASP A 6 -3.34 -5.91 -17.71
N ILE A 7 -3.24 -5.30 -16.53
CA ILE A 7 -2.97 -3.87 -16.34
C ILE A 7 -1.60 -3.68 -15.66
N PRO A 8 -0.81 -2.68 -16.09
CA PRO A 8 0.41 -2.30 -15.38
C PRO A 8 0.15 -2.04 -13.89
N GLN A 9 0.96 -2.66 -13.04
CA GLN A 9 0.80 -2.57 -11.58
C GLN A 9 0.87 -1.13 -11.06
N SER A 10 1.76 -0.31 -11.61
CA SER A 10 1.95 1.09 -11.21
C SER A 10 0.65 1.87 -11.34
N ASP A 11 0.00 1.74 -12.49
CA ASP A 11 -1.12 2.58 -12.89
C ASP A 11 -2.36 2.18 -12.08
N LEU A 12 -2.56 0.87 -11.92
CA LEU A 12 -3.61 0.33 -11.06
C LEU A 12 -3.48 0.82 -9.60
N ILE A 13 -2.27 0.83 -9.04
CA ILE A 13 -2.05 1.31 -7.66
C ILE A 13 -2.35 2.79 -7.54
N ILE A 14 -1.96 3.60 -8.53
CA ILE A 14 -2.19 5.05 -8.52
C ILE A 14 -3.69 5.34 -8.55
N GLU A 15 -4.43 4.77 -9.49
CA GLU A 15 -5.88 4.98 -9.60
C GLU A 15 -6.61 4.43 -8.38
N LEU A 16 -6.27 3.23 -7.91
CA LEU A 16 -6.88 2.66 -6.70
C LEU A 16 -6.62 3.54 -5.47
N SER A 17 -5.44 4.16 -5.36
CA SER A 17 -5.15 5.07 -4.24
C SER A 17 -6.04 6.32 -4.27
N LYS A 18 -6.46 6.79 -5.45
CA LYS A 18 -7.39 7.92 -5.58
C LYS A 18 -8.80 7.51 -5.16
N GLU A 19 -9.24 6.33 -5.58
CA GLU A 19 -10.54 5.78 -5.18
C GLU A 19 -10.61 5.55 -3.67
N LEU A 20 -9.57 4.97 -3.06
CA LEU A 20 -9.49 4.77 -1.61
C LEU A 20 -9.58 6.07 -0.82
N LYS A 21 -9.07 7.19 -1.36
CA LYS A 21 -9.19 8.51 -0.71
C LYS A 21 -10.62 9.05 -0.70
N LYS A 22 -11.47 8.65 -1.65
CA LYS A 22 -12.88 9.09 -1.72
C LYS A 22 -13.74 8.36 -0.68
N ILE A 23 -13.35 7.16 -0.28
CA ILE A 23 -14.08 6.33 0.68
C ILE A 23 -13.90 6.92 2.09
N LYS A 24 -14.99 7.43 2.66
CA LYS A 24 -14.98 8.08 3.98
C LYS A 24 -14.60 7.17 5.14
N GLU A 25 -14.76 5.87 5.00
CA GLU A 25 -14.41 4.87 6.02
C GLU A 25 -12.89 4.63 6.09
N ILE A 26 -12.21 4.76 4.95
CA ILE A 26 -10.78 4.48 4.83
C ILE A 26 -10.05 5.80 5.04
N LYS A 27 -9.90 6.21 6.31
CA LYS A 27 -9.16 7.42 6.68
C LYS A 27 -7.73 7.09 7.06
N GLN A 28 -6.82 7.89 6.53
CA GLN A 28 -5.43 7.88 6.98
C GLN A 28 -5.38 8.20 8.49
N PRO A 29 -4.67 7.39 9.30
CA PRO A 29 -4.51 7.67 10.71
C PRO A 29 -3.51 8.82 10.95
N VAL A 30 -3.69 9.56 12.04
CA VAL A 30 -2.90 10.77 12.36
C VAL A 30 -1.39 10.48 12.44
N TRP A 31 -1.01 9.31 12.96
CA TRP A 31 0.40 8.93 13.10
C TRP A 31 1.09 8.66 11.75
N ALA A 32 0.35 8.44 10.66
CA ALA A 32 0.94 8.04 9.38
C ALA A 32 1.88 9.11 8.79
N ASP A 33 1.70 10.38 9.13
CA ASP A 33 2.57 11.46 8.64
C ASP A 33 3.91 11.55 9.39
N PHE A 34 4.00 10.95 10.58
CA PHE A 34 5.17 11.07 11.47
C PHE A 34 6.06 9.83 11.47
N VAL A 35 5.59 8.70 10.95
CA VAL A 35 6.31 7.42 11.04
C VAL A 35 7.14 7.10 9.82
N LYS A 36 8.22 6.36 10.06
CA LYS A 36 8.91 5.60 9.02
C LYS A 36 8.16 4.31 8.70
N THR A 37 8.29 3.84 7.47
CA THR A 37 7.56 2.67 6.95
C THR A 37 8.11 1.32 7.41
N GLY A 38 9.28 1.30 8.04
CA GLY A 38 9.93 0.10 8.58
C GLY A 38 11.25 0.45 9.26
N ALA A 39 11.76 -0.47 10.09
CA ALA A 39 12.99 -0.25 10.86
C ALA A 39 14.25 -0.05 10.00
N HIS A 40 14.23 -0.55 8.76
CA HIS A 40 15.32 -0.43 7.77
C HIS A 40 15.32 0.92 7.03
N LYS A 41 14.33 1.78 7.23
CA LYS A 41 14.29 3.12 6.65
C LYS A 41 14.78 4.16 7.66
N GLU A 42 15.54 5.13 7.18
CA GLU A 42 16.02 6.25 7.98
C GLU A 42 15.04 7.44 7.97
N LYS A 43 14.42 7.70 6.81
CA LYS A 43 13.50 8.82 6.60
C LYS A 43 12.06 8.36 6.36
N SER A 44 11.11 9.23 6.72
CA SER A 44 9.69 9.04 6.42
C SER A 44 9.43 9.18 4.91
N PRO A 45 8.33 8.60 4.39
CA PRO A 45 7.98 8.72 2.98
C PRO A 45 7.74 10.17 2.55
N THR A 46 8.39 10.60 1.47
CA THR A 46 8.23 11.96 0.90
C THR A 46 6.90 12.13 0.15
N GLN A 47 6.30 11.02 -0.30
CA GLN A 47 5.09 11.06 -1.14
C GLN A 47 3.83 11.36 -0.29
N LYS A 48 3.10 12.41 -0.67
CA LYS A 48 1.85 12.80 0.01
C LYS A 48 0.79 11.69 -0.10
N GLY A 49 0.20 11.32 1.03
CA GLY A 49 -0.80 10.25 1.09
C GLY A 49 -0.23 8.86 0.78
N TRP A 50 1.04 8.62 1.12
CA TRP A 50 1.72 7.32 0.97
C TRP A 50 0.92 6.16 1.59
N TRP A 51 0.15 6.45 2.65
CA TRP A 51 -0.68 5.46 3.33
C TRP A 51 -1.72 4.84 2.38
N TYR A 52 -2.41 5.65 1.57
CA TYR A 52 -3.37 5.18 0.57
C TYR A 52 -2.72 4.36 -0.54
N ILE A 53 -1.52 4.75 -0.97
CA ILE A 53 -0.73 4.01 -1.97
C ILE A 53 -0.33 2.63 -1.41
N ARG A 54 0.07 2.59 -0.13
CA ARG A 54 0.37 1.33 0.54
C ARG A 54 -0.87 0.45 0.68
N SER A 55 -2.01 1.02 1.05
CA SER A 55 -3.29 0.30 1.13
C SER A 55 -3.70 -0.28 -0.23
N ALA A 56 -3.58 0.49 -1.32
CA ALA A 56 -3.82 0.03 -2.69
C ALA A 56 -2.89 -1.14 -3.08
N SER A 57 -1.59 -1.03 -2.76
CA SER A 57 -0.64 -2.13 -2.98
C SER A 57 -1.03 -3.39 -2.21
N LEU A 58 -1.51 -3.24 -0.97
CA LEU A 58 -1.87 -4.35 -0.10
C LEU A 58 -3.12 -5.08 -0.61
N LEU A 59 -4.14 -4.33 -1.05
CA LEU A 59 -5.33 -4.89 -1.70
C LEU A 59 -4.99 -5.68 -2.96
N ARG A 60 -4.11 -5.14 -3.82
CA ARG A 60 -3.65 -5.88 -5.01
C ARG A 60 -2.97 -7.19 -4.63
N LYS A 61 -2.11 -7.18 -3.61
CA LYS A 61 -1.41 -8.40 -3.17
C LYS A 61 -2.36 -9.44 -2.58
N LEU A 62 -3.36 -9.02 -1.80
CA LEU A 62 -4.41 -9.90 -1.31
C LEU A 62 -5.22 -10.51 -2.46
N TYR A 63 -5.53 -9.73 -3.49
CA TYR A 63 -6.22 -10.22 -4.67
C TYR A 63 -5.42 -11.30 -5.41
N ILE A 64 -4.10 -11.11 -5.57
CA ILE A 64 -3.24 -12.02 -6.34
C ILE A 64 -2.87 -13.27 -5.54
N HIS A 65 -2.51 -13.12 -4.27
CA HIS A 65 -1.97 -14.20 -3.45
C HIS A 65 -3.00 -14.84 -2.51
N GLY A 66 -4.25 -14.34 -2.50
CA GLY A 66 -5.31 -14.82 -1.63
C GLY A 66 -5.15 -14.34 -0.18
N PRO A 67 -5.66 -15.11 0.81
CA PRO A 67 -5.55 -14.75 2.22
C PRO A 67 -4.09 -14.84 2.68
N VAL A 68 -3.49 -13.69 3.02
CA VAL A 68 -2.10 -13.59 3.46
C VAL A 68 -2.03 -13.03 4.87
N GLY A 69 -1.23 -13.66 5.73
CA GLY A 69 -1.00 -13.22 7.10
C GLY A 69 -0.10 -11.98 7.21
N ILE A 70 -0.20 -11.28 8.35
CA ILE A 70 0.62 -10.11 8.69
C ILE A 70 2.14 -10.40 8.61
N PRO A 71 2.68 -11.54 9.08
CA PRO A 71 4.11 -11.82 9.00
C PRO A 71 4.66 -11.84 7.56
N THR A 72 3.87 -12.39 6.63
CA THR A 72 4.23 -12.47 5.21
C THR A 72 4.24 -11.08 4.58
N LEU A 73 3.20 -10.26 4.86
CA LEU A 73 3.16 -8.86 4.42
C LEU A 73 4.35 -8.06 4.97
N LYS A 74 4.69 -8.25 6.26
CA LYS A 74 5.85 -7.60 6.90
C LYS A 74 7.15 -7.98 6.20
N ARG A 75 7.31 -9.24 5.76
CA ARG A 75 8.47 -9.69 4.99
C ARG A 75 8.51 -9.05 3.60
N TRP A 76 7.39 -8.98 2.89
CA TRP A 76 7.32 -8.40 1.55
C TRP A 76 7.56 -6.89 1.49
N TYR A 77 7.13 -6.14 2.51
CA TYR A 77 7.40 -4.71 2.65
C TYR A 77 8.65 -4.44 3.52
N GLY A 78 9.35 -5.49 3.93
CA GLY A 78 10.64 -5.42 4.57
C GLY A 78 11.74 -4.99 3.60
N GLY A 79 12.91 -4.71 4.14
CA GLY A 79 14.09 -4.35 3.38
C GLY A 79 15.35 -4.79 4.11
N ARG A 80 16.47 -4.82 3.37
CA ARG A 80 17.78 -5.06 3.95
C ARG A 80 18.15 -3.86 4.83
N LYS A 81 18.64 -4.13 6.03
CA LYS A 81 19.20 -3.13 6.95
C LYS A 81 20.71 -3.17 6.81
#